data_AF-A0A960MF64-F1
#
_entry.id   AF-A0A960MF64-F1
#
_cell.length_a   1.000
_cell.length_b   1.000
_cell.length_c   1.000
_cell.angle_alpha   90.00
_cell.angle_beta   90.00
_cell.angle_gamma   90.00
#
_symmetry.space_group_name_H-M   'P 1'
#
loop_
_entity.id
_entity.type
_entity.pdbx_description
1 polymer ?
#
loop_
_entity_poly.entity_id
_entity_poly.type
_entity_poly.pdbx_seq_one_letter_code
_entity_poly.pdbx_strand_id
1 'polypeptide(L)'
;PNAEPIGWPRVHASADYRLPLFFEEEVEIEVLIEQVRSKTVHFAFRFWKHPDEPEKRCLAATGRVVVVCVAFGEASSEGVQGHAGRRMKAVAIPEEVRERIEAAPADLLADVSVS
;
A
#
# COMPACT_ATOMS: atom_id res chain seq x y z
N PRO A 1 22.39 16.07 -10.87
CA PRO A 1 21.40 16.59 -9.90
C PRO A 1 20.79 15.43 -9.10
N ASN A 2 20.98 15.41 -7.78
CA ASN A 2 20.34 14.40 -6.94
C ASN A 2 18.84 14.68 -6.91
N ALA A 3 18.02 13.69 -7.25
CA ALA A 3 16.56 13.82 -7.15
C ALA A 3 16.17 14.16 -5.71
N GLU A 4 15.19 15.04 -5.53
CA GLU A 4 14.65 15.33 -4.20
C GLU A 4 14.16 14.03 -3.56
N PRO A 5 14.45 13.77 -2.28
CA PRO A 5 13.96 12.57 -1.61
C PRO A 5 12.43 12.57 -1.64
N ILE A 6 11.87 11.45 -2.09
CA ILE A 6 10.42 11.20 -2.11
C ILE A 6 10.00 10.38 -0.90
N GLY A 7 8.76 10.56 -0.46
CA GLY A 7 8.10 9.77 0.57
C GLY A 7 6.80 9.15 0.07
N TRP A 8 6.37 8.08 0.74
CA TRP A 8 5.13 7.37 0.44
C TRP A 8 4.21 7.28 1.66
N PRO A 9 3.79 8.42 2.25
CA PRO A 9 2.88 8.40 3.38
C PRO A 9 1.59 7.67 3.03
N ARG A 10 1.16 6.83 3.97
CA ARG A 10 -0.12 6.16 3.96
C ARG A 10 -1.20 7.15 4.34
N VAL A 11 -2.16 7.36 3.44
CA VAL A 11 -3.30 8.26 3.66
C VAL A 11 -4.61 7.52 3.93
N HIS A 12 -4.66 6.22 3.63
CA HIS A 12 -5.80 5.36 3.94
C HIS A 12 -5.33 3.92 4.23
N ALA A 13 -6.02 3.24 5.15
CA ALA A 13 -5.86 1.82 5.43
C ALA A 13 -7.21 1.23 5.88
N SER A 14 -7.57 0.07 5.35
CA SER A 14 -8.71 -0.73 5.80
C SER A 14 -8.40 -2.22 5.73
N ALA A 15 -9.09 -3.01 6.55
CA ALA A 15 -9.02 -4.46 6.52
C ALA A 15 -10.38 -5.06 6.92
N ASP A 16 -10.76 -6.14 6.24
CA ASP A 16 -11.94 -6.94 6.52
C ASP A 16 -11.47 -8.34 6.96
N TYR A 17 -11.81 -8.72 8.19
CA TYR A 17 -11.36 -9.96 8.81
C TYR A 17 -12.47 -11.01 8.74
N ARG A 18 -12.15 -12.19 8.20
CA ARG A 18 -13.12 -13.29 7.98
C ARG A 18 -12.84 -14.49 8.86
N LEU A 19 -11.56 -14.81 9.10
CA LEU A 19 -11.13 -15.94 9.93
C LEU A 19 -10.04 -15.49 10.92
N PRO A 20 -9.99 -16.07 12.13
CA PRO A 20 -8.91 -15.80 13.07
C PRO A 20 -7.59 -16.41 12.56
N LEU A 21 -6.53 -15.62 12.71
CA LEU A 21 -5.14 -16.08 12.60
C LEU A 21 -4.63 -16.32 14.02
N PHE A 22 -4.09 -17.51 14.26
CA PHE A 22 -3.55 -17.90 15.56
C PHE A 22 -2.04 -17.73 15.63
N PHE A 23 -1.52 -17.76 16.84
CA PHE A 23 -0.07 -17.74 17.08
C PHE A 23 0.60 -18.92 16.37
N GLU A 24 1.79 -18.69 15.81
CA GLU A 24 2.60 -19.66 15.06
C GLU A 24 1.97 -20.18 13.76
N GLU A 25 0.83 -19.65 13.32
CA GLU A 25 0.32 -19.97 11.99
C GLU A 25 1.10 -19.24 10.90
N GLU A 26 1.45 -20.00 9.86
CA GLU A 26 2.00 -19.43 8.64
C GLU A 26 0.90 -18.81 7.79
N VAL A 27 1.16 -17.58 7.34
CA VAL A 27 0.23 -16.77 6.55
C VAL A 27 0.97 -16.20 5.37
N GLU A 28 0.40 -16.37 4.18
CA GLU A 28 0.88 -15.73 2.98
C GLU A 28 0.12 -14.42 2.75
N ILE A 29 0.84 -13.34 2.48
CA ILE A 29 0.27 -12.05 2.15
C ILE A 29 0.56 -11.76 0.69
N GLU A 30 -0.48 -11.80 -0.14
CA GLU A 30 -0.39 -11.36 -1.52
C GLU A 30 -0.71 -9.86 -1.59
N VAL A 31 0.18 -9.10 -2.24
CA VAL A 31 0.03 -7.66 -2.46
C VAL A 31 -0.25 -7.43 -3.94
N LEU A 32 -1.37 -6.79 -4.22
CA LEU A 32 -1.77 -6.40 -5.56
C LEU A 32 -1.82 -4.87 -5.65
N ILE A 33 -1.51 -4.34 -6.83
CA ILE A 33 -1.79 -2.94 -7.13
C ILE A 33 -3.19 -2.89 -7.73
N GLU A 34 -4.14 -2.33 -6.98
CA GLU A 34 -5.52 -2.12 -7.43
C GLU A 34 -5.59 -0.98 -8.44
N GLN A 35 -4.83 0.09 -8.21
CA GLN A 35 -4.82 1.27 -9.08
C GLN A 35 -3.53 2.08 -8.94
N VAL A 36 -2.98 2.53 -10.07
CA VAL A 36 -1.93 3.56 -10.10
C VAL A 36 -2.52 4.84 -10.67
N ARG A 37 -2.52 5.92 -9.89
CA ARG A 37 -2.89 7.27 -10.33
C ARG A 37 -1.65 8.13 -10.51
N SER A 38 -1.82 9.40 -10.89
CA SER A 38 -0.69 10.32 -11.10
C SER A 38 0.19 10.51 -9.86
N LYS A 39 -0.41 10.50 -8.65
CA LYS A 39 0.29 10.74 -7.38
C LYS A 39 0.06 9.67 -6.32
N THR A 40 -0.84 8.72 -6.55
CA THR A 40 -1.22 7.71 -5.55
C THR A 40 -1.10 6.31 -6.10
N VAL A 41 -0.79 5.36 -5.21
CA VAL A 41 -0.88 3.93 -5.47
C VAL A 41 -1.88 3.34 -4.48
N HIS A 42 -2.82 2.60 -5.02
CA HIS A 42 -3.83 1.86 -4.27
C HIS A 42 -3.41 0.40 -4.28
N PHE A 43 -3.13 -0.14 -3.10
CA PHE A 43 -2.79 -1.53 -2.89
C PHE A 43 -3.99 -2.29 -2.34
N ALA A 44 -4.14 -3.52 -2.78
CA ALA A 44 -5.03 -4.52 -2.25
C ALA A 44 -4.20 -5.66 -1.64
N PHE A 45 -4.68 -6.24 -0.55
CA PHE A 45 -4.01 -7.31 0.20
C PHE A 45 -4.95 -8.50 0.36
N ARG A 46 -4.41 -9.72 0.19
CA ARG A 46 -5.07 -10.98 0.52
C ARG A 46 -4.21 -11.73 1.54
N PHE A 47 -4.82 -12.14 2.64
CA PHE A 47 -4.14 -12.88 3.72
C PHE A 47 -4.61 -14.33 3.67
N TRP A 48 -3.76 -15.23 3.21
CA TRP A 48 -4.05 -16.65 3.05
C TRP A 48 -3.49 -17.45 4.21
N LYS A 49 -4.35 -18.24 4.84
CA LYS A 49 -3.99 -19.22 5.86
C LYS A 49 -3.70 -20.57 5.19
N HIS A 50 -2.78 -21.35 5.75
CA HIS A 50 -2.34 -22.65 5.20
C HIS A 50 -1.85 -22.56 3.74
N PRO A 51 -0.91 -21.64 3.41
CA PRO A 51 -0.50 -21.43 2.02
C PRO A 51 0.10 -22.68 1.36
N ASP A 52 0.77 -23.54 2.12
CA ASP A 52 1.40 -24.76 1.61
C ASP A 52 0.47 -25.98 1.52
N GLU A 53 -0.79 -25.85 1.95
CA GLU A 53 -1.78 -26.91 1.93
C GLU A 53 -2.97 -26.52 1.03
N PRO A 54 -2.91 -26.77 -0.30
CA PRO A 54 -3.91 -26.27 -1.25
C PRO A 54 -5.37 -26.61 -0.90
N GLU A 55 -5.61 -27.77 -0.30
CA GLU A 55 -6.96 -28.21 0.13
C GLU A 55 -7.50 -27.44 1.35
N LYS A 56 -6.61 -26.83 2.15
CA LYS A 56 -6.94 -26.07 3.35
C LYS A 56 -6.73 -24.56 3.19
N ARG A 57 -6.08 -24.14 2.10
CA ARG A 57 -5.78 -22.73 1.81
C ARG A 57 -7.08 -21.93 1.83
N CYS A 58 -7.17 -20.96 2.73
CA CYS A 58 -8.37 -20.14 2.89
C CYS A 58 -8.03 -18.67 3.15
N LEU A 59 -8.92 -17.79 2.68
CA LEU A 59 -8.73 -16.34 2.76
C LEU A 59 -9.19 -15.83 4.13
N ALA A 60 -8.24 -15.49 4.99
CA ALA A 60 -8.51 -15.06 6.36
C ALA A 60 -8.87 -13.58 6.47
N ALA A 61 -8.31 -12.73 5.61
CA ALA A 61 -8.63 -11.31 5.57
C ALA A 61 -8.33 -10.70 4.20
N THR A 62 -8.95 -9.55 3.93
CA THR A 62 -8.61 -8.66 2.82
C THR A 62 -8.25 -7.28 3.34
N GLY A 63 -7.44 -6.53 2.61
CA GLY A 63 -7.06 -5.17 3.02
C GLY A 63 -6.86 -4.23 1.85
N ARG A 64 -6.95 -2.93 2.13
CA ARG A 64 -6.62 -1.86 1.16
C ARG A 64 -5.74 -0.80 1.80
N VAL A 65 -4.74 -0.33 1.07
CA VAL A 65 -3.86 0.77 1.49
C VAL A 65 -3.72 1.76 0.35
N VAL A 66 -3.88 3.05 0.64
CA VAL A 66 -3.57 4.11 -0.32
C VAL A 66 -2.36 4.89 0.18
N VAL A 67 -1.33 4.97 -0.67
CA VAL A 67 -0.15 5.81 -0.45
C VAL A 67 -0.12 6.95 -1.46
N VAL A 68 0.44 8.09 -1.06
CA VAL A 68 0.66 9.24 -1.95
C VAL A 68 2.16 9.53 -2.07
N CYS A 69 2.63 9.82 -3.28
CA CYS A 69 4.00 10.25 -3.52
C CYS A 69 4.15 11.71 -3.09
N VAL A 70 5.05 11.98 -2.15
CA VAL A 70 5.37 13.34 -1.69
C VAL A 70 6.85 13.66 -1.92
N ALA A 71 7.16 14.90 -2.23
CA ALA A 71 8.53 15.42 -2.15
C ALA A 71 8.72 16.18 -0.84
N PHE A 72 9.90 16.06 -0.25
CA PHE A 72 10.29 16.81 0.94
C PHE A 72 11.04 18.10 0.53
N GLY A 73 10.34 19.24 0.60
CA GLY A 73 10.93 20.57 0.37
C GLY A 73 11.94 20.94 1.46
N GLU A 74 12.60 22.09 1.40
CA GLU A 74 13.56 22.48 2.46
C GLU A 74 12.90 22.58 3.85
N ALA A 75 13.70 22.43 4.90
CA ALA A 75 13.23 22.64 6.26
C ALA A 75 12.79 24.09 6.42
N SER A 76 11.48 24.33 6.61
CA SER A 76 10.98 25.66 6.89
C SER A 76 11.12 25.96 8.38
N SER A 77 11.67 27.12 8.72
CA SER A 77 11.64 27.69 10.08
C SER A 77 10.22 28.00 10.58
N GLU A 78 9.25 28.04 9.67
CA GLU A 78 7.81 28.14 9.94
C GLU A 78 7.20 26.74 10.14
N GLY A 79 7.59 26.07 11.22
CA GLY A 79 6.92 24.85 11.66
C GLY A 79 5.52 25.18 12.20
N VAL A 80 4.52 24.37 11.85
CA VAL A 80 3.26 24.30 12.58
C VAL A 80 3.59 23.82 14.00
N GLN A 81 3.42 24.71 14.99
CA GLN A 81 3.51 24.44 16.44
C GLN A 81 4.54 23.35 16.84
N GLY A 82 5.79 23.78 16.98
CA GLY A 82 6.79 23.08 17.81
C GLY A 82 7.48 21.86 17.20
N HIS A 83 7.19 21.48 15.96
CA HIS A 83 7.92 20.41 15.27
C HIS A 83 8.67 20.98 14.07
N ALA A 84 10.00 20.88 14.09
CA ALA A 84 10.86 21.20 12.95
C ALA A 84 10.66 20.14 11.85
N GLY A 85 9.51 20.21 11.18
CA GLY A 85 9.11 19.29 10.12
C GLY A 85 9.45 19.84 8.75
N ARG A 86 10.02 19.00 7.90
CA ARG A 86 10.27 19.30 6.48
C ARG A 86 8.94 19.36 5.73
N ARG A 87 8.67 20.41 4.94
CA ARG A 87 7.37 20.57 4.26
C ARG A 87 7.17 19.47 3.22
N MET A 88 6.04 18.76 3.29
CA MET A 88 5.67 17.73 2.32
C MET A 88 4.75 18.29 1.24
N LYS A 89 4.98 17.94 -0.02
CA LYS A 89 4.10 18.29 -1.15
C LYS A 89 3.81 17.06 -1.98
N ALA A 90 2.54 16.79 -2.28
CA ALA A 90 2.16 15.70 -3.19
C ALA A 90 2.66 15.97 -4.61
N VAL A 91 3.48 15.07 -5.15
CA VAL A 91 4.11 15.14 -6.47
C VAL A 91 3.69 13.96 -7.33
N ALA A 92 3.96 14.05 -8.64
CA ALA A 92 3.76 12.91 -9.53
C ALA A 92 4.68 11.75 -9.12
N ILE A 93 4.21 10.52 -9.32
CA ILE A 93 5.04 9.32 -9.18
C ILE A 93 6.18 9.41 -10.22
N PRO A 94 7.45 9.30 -9.80
CA PRO A 94 8.58 9.33 -10.73
C PRO A 94 8.48 8.22 -11.78
N GLU A 95 8.96 8.51 -12.99
CA GLU A 95 8.91 7.59 -14.13
C GLU A 95 9.57 6.23 -13.81
N GLU A 96 10.72 6.23 -13.15
CA GLU A 96 11.42 4.99 -12.72
C GLU A 96 10.54 4.09 -11.84
N VAL A 97 9.71 4.67 -10.96
CA VAL A 97 8.77 3.89 -10.15
C VAL A 97 7.58 3.47 -11.00
N ARG A 98 7.05 4.40 -11.81
CA ARG A 98 5.89 4.21 -12.67
C ARG A 98 6.07 3.04 -13.66
N GLU A 99 7.26 2.89 -14.21
CA GLU A 99 7.62 1.83 -15.16
C GLU A 99 7.72 0.44 -14.51
N ARG A 100 7.91 0.38 -13.19
CA ARG A 100 8.06 -0.87 -12.44
C ARG A 100 6.74 -1.39 -11.86
N ILE A 101 5.66 -0.64 -12.01
CA ILE A 101 4.37 -0.95 -11.39
C ILE A 101 3.21 -0.84 -12.40
N GLU A 102 2.33 -1.83 -12.36
CA GLU A 102 1.09 -1.83 -13.13
C GLU A 102 -0.07 -2.31 -12.27
N ALA A 103 -1.29 -1.96 -12.67
CA ALA A 103 -2.47 -2.47 -11.99
C ALA A 103 -2.61 -3.97 -12.29
N ALA A 104 -2.96 -4.74 -11.26
CA ALA A 104 -3.22 -6.15 -11.40
C ALA A 104 -4.45 -6.38 -12.32
N PRO A 105 -4.49 -7.50 -13.06
CA PRO A 105 -5.67 -7.94 -13.79
C PRO A 105 -6.94 -7.96 -12.92
N ALA A 106 -8.09 -7.61 -13.53
CA ALA A 106 -9.35 -7.45 -12.81
C ALA A 106 -9.86 -8.75 -12.14
N ASP A 107 -9.56 -9.90 -12.73
CA ASP A 107 -9.87 -11.22 -12.20
C ASP A 107 -9.13 -11.49 -10.87
N LEU A 108 -7.88 -11.04 -10.73
CA LEU A 108 -7.14 -11.15 -9.46
C LEU A 108 -7.66 -10.20 -8.37
N LEU A 109 -8.30 -9.09 -8.76
CA LEU A 109 -8.87 -8.11 -7.83
C LEU A 109 -10.28 -8.46 -7.36
N ALA A 110 -11.00 -9.33 -8.09
CA ALA A 110 -12.35 -9.77 -7.72
C ALA A 110 -12.38 -10.47 -6.35
N ASP A 111 -11.36 -11.27 -6.05
CA ASP A 111 -11.23 -12.02 -4.78
C ASP A 111 -11.04 -11.13 -3.54
N VAL A 112 -10.65 -9.87 -3.76
CA VAL A 112 -10.48 -8.86 -2.70
C VAL A 112 -11.82 -8.23 -2.31
N SER A 113 -12.85 -8.35 -3.15
CA SER A 113 -14.12 -7.62 -3.02
C SER A 113 -15.24 -8.40 -2.34
N VAL A 114 -14.94 -9.54 -1.71
CA VAL A 114 -15.95 -10.36 -1.02
C VAL A 114 -16.30 -9.70 0.33
N SER A 115 -17.46 -9.03 0.37
CA SER A 115 -18.11 -8.61 1.62
C SER A 115 -18.73 -9.80 2.33
#